data_AF-A0A6H9YP54-F1
#
_entry.id   AF-A0A6H9YP54-F1
#
_cell.length_a   1.000
_cell.length_b   1.000
_cell.length_c   1.000
_cell.angle_alpha   90.00
_cell.angle_beta   90.00
_cell.angle_gamma   90.00
#
_symmetry.space_group_name_H-M   'P 1'
#
loop_
_entity.id
_entity.type
_entity.pdbx_description
1 polymer ?
#
loop_
_entity_poly.entity_id
_entity_poly.type
_entity_poly.pdbx_seq_one_letter_code
_entity_poly.pdbx_strand_id
1 'polypeptide(L)'
;MEPTNQSLEIELLSELRAALAEREVRSEVRENVAGLAVFTGVPGVFVWIFVSFSMRYFSWNRADFQHPVSDVRGAAQRIADQVGAYAKDWGKP
;
A
#
# COMPACT_ATOMS: atom_id res chain seq x y z
N MET A 1 -5.06 18.09 -21.43
CA MET A 1 -5.77 18.14 -20.14
C MET A 1 -4.79 17.54 -19.15
N GLU A 2 -4.34 18.31 -18.17
CA GLU A 2 -3.40 17.81 -17.15
C GLU A 2 -4.09 16.71 -16.31
N PRO A 3 -3.40 15.63 -15.91
CA PRO A 3 -3.96 14.65 -15.01
C PRO A 3 -4.31 15.30 -13.66
N THR A 4 -5.44 14.93 -13.07
CA THR A 4 -5.76 15.36 -11.70
C THR A 4 -4.82 14.67 -10.73
N ASN A 5 -4.57 15.28 -9.56
CA ASN A 5 -3.76 14.64 -8.52
C ASN A 5 -4.30 13.24 -8.17
N GLN A 6 -5.62 13.07 -8.14
CA GLN A 6 -6.25 11.77 -7.90
C GLN A 6 -5.88 10.73 -8.97
N SER A 7 -5.86 11.09 -10.26
CA SER A 7 -5.44 10.15 -11.32
C SER A 7 -3.98 9.70 -11.14
N LEU A 8 -3.09 10.61 -10.75
CA LEU A 8 -1.69 10.29 -10.46
C LEU A 8 -1.54 9.42 -9.20
N GLU A 9 -2.34 9.67 -8.16
CA GLU A 9 -2.37 8.83 -6.97
C GLU A 9 -2.77 7.39 -7.32
N ILE A 10 -3.82 7.22 -8.13
CA ILE A 10 -4.28 5.90 -8.57
C ILE A 10 -3.22 5.18 -9.42
N GLU A 11 -2.50 5.89 -10.27
CA GLU A 11 -1.41 5.33 -11.07
C GLU A 11 -0.28 4.80 -10.18
N LEU A 12 0.19 5.62 -9.24
CA LEU A 12 1.23 5.22 -8.27
C LEU A 12 0.79 4.04 -7.40
N LEU A 13 -0.47 4.03 -6.95
CA LEU A 13 -1.02 2.92 -6.16
C LEU A 13 -1.17 1.64 -7.00
N SER A 14 -1.44 1.77 -8.30
CA SER A 14 -1.50 0.65 -9.24
C SER A 14 -0.12 0.07 -9.52
N GLU A 15 0.91 0.91 -9.62
CA GLU A 15 2.30 0.48 -9.73
C GLU A 15 2.75 -0.28 -8.46
N LEU A 16 2.44 0.27 -7.28
CA LEU A 16 2.70 -0.41 -6.02
C LEU A 16 1.96 -1.74 -5.90
N ARG A 17 0.70 -1.80 -6.35
CA ARG A 17 -0.07 -3.05 -6.41
C ARG A 17 0.61 -4.11 -7.27
N ALA A 18 1.13 -3.73 -8.43
CA ALA A 18 1.87 -4.66 -9.31
C ALA A 18 3.12 -5.21 -8.60
N ALA A 19 3.91 -4.34 -7.95
CA ALA A 19 5.10 -4.75 -7.20
C ALA A 19 4.78 -5.64 -5.98
N LEU A 20 3.62 -5.44 -5.34
CA LEU A 20 3.14 -6.34 -4.26
C LEU A 20 2.70 -7.70 -4.81
N ALA A 21 2.10 -7.74 -6.00
CA ALA A 21 1.69 -8.98 -6.65
C ALA A 21 2.88 -9.87 -7.02
N GLU A 22 4.02 -9.29 -7.43
CA GLU A 22 5.30 -10.01 -7.64
C GLU A 22 5.78 -10.75 -6.37
N ARG A 23 5.25 -10.38 -5.20
CA ARG A 23 5.59 -10.91 -3.88
C ARG A 23 4.45 -11.73 -3.27
N GLU A 24 3.45 -12.10 -4.08
CA GLU A 24 2.27 -12.86 -3.66
C GLU A 24 1.42 -12.13 -2.58
N VAL A 25 1.59 -10.82 -2.43
CA VAL A 25 0.79 -10.01 -1.50
C VAL A 25 -0.47 -9.53 -2.19
N ARG A 26 -1.62 -10.03 -1.73
CA ARG A 26 -2.93 -9.63 -2.24
C ARG A 26 -3.22 -8.17 -1.89
N SER A 27 -3.62 -7.39 -2.89
CA SER A 27 -3.99 -5.99 -2.73
C SER A 27 -4.95 -5.49 -3.82
N GLU A 28 -5.71 -4.44 -3.51
CA GLU A 28 -6.76 -3.87 -4.35
C GLU A 28 -6.73 -2.33 -4.26
N VAL A 29 -6.66 -1.65 -5.41
CA VAL A 29 -6.82 -0.18 -5.46
C VAL A 29 -8.30 0.14 -5.33
N ARG A 30 -8.65 1.07 -4.43
CA ARG A 30 -10.01 1.54 -4.21
C ARG A 30 -10.11 3.03 -4.53
N GLU A 31 -10.62 3.30 -5.73
CA GLU A 31 -10.66 4.65 -6.30
C GLU A 31 -11.50 5.64 -5.48
N ASN A 32 -12.56 5.17 -4.81
CA ASN A 32 -13.45 5.99 -4.00
C ASN A 32 -12.77 6.61 -2.77
N VAL A 33 -11.66 6.04 -2.32
CA VAL A 33 -10.85 6.55 -1.21
C VAL A 33 -9.42 6.88 -1.63
N ALA A 34 -9.11 6.79 -2.94
CA ALA A 34 -7.76 6.95 -3.50
C ALA A 34 -6.69 6.19 -2.69
N GLY A 35 -6.98 4.93 -2.37
CA GLY A 35 -6.13 4.13 -1.48
C GLY A 35 -5.94 2.69 -1.97
N LEU A 36 -4.84 2.07 -1.55
CA LEU A 36 -4.54 0.66 -1.79
C LEU A 36 -4.83 -0.14 -0.52
N ALA A 37 -5.80 -1.05 -0.62
CA ALA A 37 -6.10 -2.01 0.43
C ALA A 37 -5.16 -3.22 0.29
N VAL A 38 -4.24 -3.39 1.24
CA VAL A 38 -3.36 -4.56 1.30
C VAL A 38 -3.95 -5.56 2.29
N PHE A 39 -4.22 -6.78 1.82
CA PHE A 39 -4.90 -7.80 2.61
C PHE A 39 -3.95 -8.38 3.65
N THR A 40 -4.46 -8.57 4.87
CA THR A 40 -3.73 -9.26 5.94
C THR A 40 -4.23 -10.70 6.10
N GLY A 41 -3.62 -11.46 7.01
CA GLY A 41 -4.13 -12.78 7.41
C GLY A 41 -5.47 -12.71 8.18
N VAL A 42 -5.88 -11.54 8.65
CA VAL A 42 -7.12 -11.34 9.39
C VAL A 42 -8.23 -10.86 8.43
N PRO A 43 -9.32 -11.62 8.25
CA PRO A 43 -10.41 -11.23 7.37
C PRO A 43 -10.99 -9.85 7.72
N GLY A 44 -11.16 -9.00 6.72
CA GLY A 44 -11.70 -7.65 6.88
C GLY A 44 -10.70 -6.61 7.41
N VAL A 45 -9.47 -7.01 7.75
CA VAL A 45 -8.40 -6.09 8.19
C VAL A 45 -7.41 -5.85 7.06
N PHE A 46 -7.19 -4.58 6.76
CA PHE A 46 -6.29 -4.12 5.69
C PHE A 46 -5.20 -3.21 6.26
N VAL A 47 -4.02 -3.29 5.66
CA VAL A 47 -3.06 -2.19 5.71
C VAL A 47 -3.42 -1.24 4.57
N TRP A 48 -3.87 -0.04 4.92
CA TRP A 48 -4.23 0.99 3.95
C TRP A 48 -3.00 1.81 3.57
N ILE A 49 -2.69 1.85 2.28
CA ILE A 49 -1.64 2.69 1.72
C ILE A 49 -2.26 3.85 0.96
N PHE A 50 -1.76 5.05 1.21
CA PHE A 50 -2.14 6.28 0.50
C PHE A 50 -0.90 6.98 -0.03
N VAL A 51 -1.06 7.72 -1.12
CA VAL A 51 -0.02 8.66 -1.57
C VAL A 51 -0.17 9.94 -0.73
N SER A 52 0.95 10.43 -0.18
CA SER A 52 0.95 11.67 0.59
C SER A 52 0.49 12.85 -0.26
N PHE A 53 -0.08 13.90 0.34
CA PHE A 53 -0.42 15.15 -0.36
C PHE A 53 0.75 15.75 -1.18
N SER A 54 1.98 15.55 -0.72
CA SER A 54 3.18 16.01 -1.42
C SER A 54 3.54 15.22 -2.69
N MET A 55 2.83 14.12 -2.96
CA MET A 55 3.10 13.14 -4.03
C MET A 55 4.47 12.44 -3.93
N ARG A 56 5.19 12.59 -2.80
CA ARG A 56 6.56 12.05 -2.65
C ARG A 56 6.62 10.70 -1.96
N TYR A 57 5.58 10.33 -1.20
CA TYR A 57 5.62 9.14 -0.36
C TYR A 57 4.36 8.29 -0.50
N PHE A 58 4.54 6.97 -0.51
CA PHE A 58 3.53 6.05 -0.01
C PHE A 58 3.52 6.12 1.52
N SER A 59 2.34 6.13 2.12
CA SER A 59 2.16 6.27 3.56
C SER A 59 1.08 5.33 4.08
N TRP A 60 1.29 4.80 5.28
CA TRP A 60 0.34 3.92 5.95
C TRP A 60 0.45 4.04 7.47
N ASN A 61 -0.48 3.42 8.19
CA ASN A 61 -0.61 3.54 9.65
C ASN A 61 -0.60 5.01 10.10
N ARG A 62 -1.59 5.80 9.66
CA ARG A 62 -1.70 7.24 9.98
C ARG A 62 -0.44 8.06 9.66
N ALA A 63 0.31 7.64 8.64
CA ALA A 63 1.56 8.24 8.18
C ALA A 63 2.77 8.08 9.13
N ASP A 64 2.67 7.24 10.15
CA ASP A 64 3.83 6.81 10.98
C ASP A 64 4.87 6.07 10.13
N PHE A 65 4.41 5.43 9.05
CA PHE A 65 5.28 4.80 8.06
C PHE A 65 5.14 5.48 6.71
N GLN A 66 6.30 5.75 6.11
CA GLN A 66 6.41 6.31 4.77
C GLN A 66 7.55 5.65 4.00
N HIS A 67 7.38 5.58 2.68
CA HIS A 67 8.42 5.16 1.74
C HIS A 67 8.33 6.00 0.45
N PRO A 68 9.46 6.45 -0.13
CA PRO A 68 9.43 7.28 -1.33
C PRO A 68 8.71 6.61 -2.52
N VAL A 69 7.92 7.35 -3.28
CA VAL A 69 7.25 6.82 -4.49
C VAL A 69 8.24 6.47 -5.60
N SER A 70 9.43 7.06 -5.59
CA SER A 70 10.51 6.72 -6.52
C SER A 70 11.16 5.36 -6.24
N ASP A 71 10.81 4.68 -5.15
CA ASP A 71 11.28 3.33 -4.80
C ASP A 71 10.10 2.41 -4.49
N VAL A 72 9.32 2.11 -5.54
CA VAL A 72 8.13 1.24 -5.45
C VAL A 72 8.48 -0.17 -4.96
N ARG A 73 9.61 -0.73 -5.42
CA ARG A 73 10.06 -2.07 -5.03
C ARG A 73 10.44 -2.13 -3.55
N GLY A 74 11.12 -1.11 -3.02
CA GLY A 74 11.43 -1.00 -1.61
C GLY A 74 10.17 -0.79 -0.75
N ALA A 75 9.20 0.00 -1.24
CA ALA A 75 7.92 0.15 -0.57
C ALA A 75 7.19 -1.19 -0.47
N ALA A 76 7.09 -1.92 -1.59
CA ALA A 76 6.45 -3.24 -1.64
C ALA A 76 7.13 -4.26 -0.71
N GLN A 77 8.48 -4.27 -0.65
CA GLN A 77 9.22 -5.10 0.30
C GLN A 77 8.80 -4.83 1.74
N ARG A 78 8.85 -3.55 2.15
CA ARG A 78 8.59 -3.15 3.53
C ARG A 78 7.15 -3.43 3.95
N ILE A 79 6.19 -3.24 3.04
CA ILE A 79 4.79 -3.57 3.28
C ILE A 79 4.60 -5.09 3.39
N ALA A 80 5.23 -5.88 2.52
CA ALA A 80 5.16 -7.35 2.57
C ALA A 80 5.70 -7.90 3.90
N ASP A 81 6.84 -7.38 4.36
CA ASP A 81 7.45 -7.78 5.63
C ASP A 81 6.52 -7.49 6.82
N GLN A 82 5.87 -6.33 6.81
CA GLN A 82 4.92 -5.94 7.85
C GLN A 82 3.64 -6.81 7.84
N VAL A 83 3.07 -7.08 6.66
CA VAL A 83 1.89 -7.96 6.54
C VAL A 83 2.23 -9.39 6.98
N GLY A 84 3.41 -9.88 6.62
CA GLY A 84 3.93 -11.17 7.07
C GLY A 84 4.11 -11.24 8.60
N ALA A 85 4.51 -10.14 9.24
CA ALA A 85 4.60 -10.06 10.70
C ALA A 85 3.21 -10.10 11.36
N TYR A 86 2.21 -9.36 10.86
CA TYR A 86 0.85 -9.39 11.41
C TYR A 86 0.23 -10.79 11.39
N ALA A 87 0.47 -11.57 10.33
CA ALA A 87 0.00 -12.94 10.26
C ALA A 87 0.60 -13.84 11.35
N LYS A 88 1.84 -13.57 11.79
CA LYS A 88 2.51 -14.31 12.86
C LYS A 88 2.02 -13.89 14.25
N ASP A 89 1.77 -12.61 14.46
CA ASP A 89 1.37 -12.07 15.76
C ASP A 89 -0.08 -12.39 16.12
N TRP A 90 -0.98 -12.39 15.13
CA TRP A 90 -2.40 -12.73 15.32
C TRP A 90 -2.72 -14.23 15.21
N GLY A 91 -1.73 -15.06 14.88
CA GLY A 91 -1.85 -16.52 14.86
C GLY A 91 -1.65 -17.21 16.20
N LYS A 92 -1.44 -16.46 17.30
CA LYS A 92 -1.36 -17.01 18.65
C LYS A 92 -2.75 -17.03 19.31
N PRO A 93 -3.18 -18.17 19.88
CA PRO A 93 -4.41 -18.25 20.67
C PRO A 93 -4.37 -17.39 21.94
#